data_AF-A0A8S3HEJ1-F1
#
_entry.id   AF-A0A8S3HEJ1-F1
#
_cell.length_a   1.000
_cell.length_b   1.000
_cell.length_c   1.000
_cell.angle_alpha   90.00
_cell.angle_beta   90.00
_cell.angle_gamma   90.00
#
_symmetry.space_group_name_H-M   'P 1'
#
loop_
_entity.id
_entity.type
_entity.pdbx_description
1 polymer ?
#
loop_
_entity_poly.entity_id
_entity_poly.type
_entity_poly.pdbx_seq_one_letter_code
_entity_poly.pdbx_strand_id
1 'polypeptide(L)' 'DIVVGAVDATAEPDLAAKFSVQGFPTFKYFENGQLSSDYSGERTEKDFSAFLIGPTDKVEL' A
#
# COMPACT_ATOMS: atom_id res chain seq x y z
N ASP A 1 10.23 5.55 -11.53
CA ASP A 1 8.80 5.34 -11.82
C ASP A 1 8.15 4.55 -10.72
N ILE A 2 6.95 4.96 -10.31
CA ILE A 2 6.11 4.23 -9.35
C ILE A 2 5.07 3.48 -10.17
N VAL A 3 5.01 2.16 -10.01
CA VAL A 3 4.01 1.31 -10.68
C VAL A 3 2.83 1.12 -9.75
N VAL A 4 1.63 1.40 -10.25
CA VAL A 4 0.39 1.27 -9.49
C VAL A 4 -0.50 0.21 -10.13
N GLY A 5 -1.11 -0.62 -9.30
CA GLY A 5 -2.09 -1.62 -9.72
C GLY A 5 -3.34 -1.53 -8.85
N ALA A 6 -4.48 -1.90 -9.43
CA ALA A 6 -5.75 -2.04 -8.71
C ALA A 6 -6.26 -3.47 -8.90
N VAL A 7 -6.85 -4.02 -7.84
CA VAL A 7 -7.47 -5.35 -7.85
C VAL A 7 -8.86 -5.24 -7.23
N ASP A 8 -9.84 -5.86 -7.89
CA ASP A 8 -11.15 -6.09 -7.28
C ASP A 8 -11.07 -7.30 -6.35
N ALA A 9 -10.92 -7.04 -5.06
CA ALA A 9 -10.81 -8.10 -4.06
C ALA A 9 -12.15 -8.84 -3.80
N THR A 10 -13.28 -8.35 -4.35
CA THR A 10 -14.54 -9.11 -4.32
C THR A 10 -14.57 -10.22 -5.37
N ALA A 11 -13.85 -10.03 -6.47
CA ALA A 11 -13.64 -11.04 -7.51
C ALA A 11 -12.47 -12.00 -7.17
N GLU A 12 -11.52 -11.56 -6.32
CA GLU A 12 -10.28 -12.27 -5.98
C GLU A 12 -10.18 -12.61 -4.47
N PRO A 13 -11.04 -13.50 -3.93
CA PRO A 13 -11.13 -13.74 -2.49
C PRO A 13 -9.87 -14.37 -1.87
N ASP A 14 -9.17 -15.24 -2.61
CA ASP A 14 -7.93 -15.85 -2.12
C ASP A 14 -6.80 -14.82 -1.98
N LEU A 15 -6.74 -13.86 -2.91
CA LEU A 15 -5.78 -12.76 -2.86
C LEU A 15 -6.12 -11.80 -1.72
N ALA A 16 -7.42 -11.48 -1.57
CA ALA A 16 -7.92 -10.66 -0.47
C ALA A 16 -7.56 -11.28 0.89
N ALA A 17 -7.76 -12.59 1.06
CA ALA A 17 -7.39 -13.32 2.26
C ALA A 17 -5.87 -13.35 2.48
N LYS A 18 -5.09 -13.65 1.43
CA LYS A 18 -3.61 -13.69 1.47
C LYS A 18 -3.01 -12.39 1.98
N PHE A 19 -3.60 -11.26 1.61
CA PHE A 19 -3.13 -9.94 2.01
C PHE A 19 -3.99 -9.30 3.11
N SER A 20 -4.86 -10.06 3.78
CA SER A 20 -5.68 -9.60 4.90
C SER A 20 -6.51 -8.34 4.59
N VAL A 21 -7.12 -8.27 3.40
CA VAL A 21 -8.02 -7.18 3.03
C VAL A 21 -9.34 -7.32 3.80
N GLN A 22 -9.60 -6.43 4.75
CA GLN A 22 -10.78 -6.45 5.61
C GLN A 22 -11.84 -5.39 5.24
N GLY A 23 -11.48 -4.44 4.37
CA GLY A 23 -12.34 -3.35 3.96
C GLY A 23 -11.78 -2.61 2.75
N PHE A 24 -12.60 -1.72 2.19
CA PHE A 24 -12.25 -0.98 0.97
C PHE A 24 -12.35 0.53 1.19
N PRO A 25 -11.46 1.33 0.57
CA PRO A 25 -10.23 0.91 -0.09
C PRO A 25 -9.15 0.47 0.92
N THR A 26 -8.24 -0.43 0.50
CA THR A 26 -7.01 -0.79 1.22
C THR A 26 -5.83 -0.61 0.27
N PHE A 27 -4.81 0.14 0.68
CA PHE A 27 -3.59 0.34 -0.12
C PHE A 27 -2.43 -0.43 0.50
N LYS A 28 -1.68 -1.12 -0.35
CA LYS A 28 -0.54 -1.96 0.03
C LYS A 28 0.68 -1.59 -0.82
N TYR A 29 1.81 -1.42 -0.16
CA TYR A 29 3.09 -1.09 -0.78
C TYR A 29 3.92 -2.34 -0.96
N PHE A 30 4.49 -2.51 -2.15
CA PHE A 30 5.34 -3.63 -2.48
C PHE A 30 6.73 -3.13 -2.88
N GLU A 31 7.76 -3.67 -2.24
CA GLU A 31 9.16 -3.40 -2.56
C GLU A 31 9.79 -4.69 -3.09
N ASN A 32 10.40 -4.62 -4.27
CA ASN A 32 11.04 -5.79 -4.90
C ASN A 32 10.13 -7.02 -4.99
N GLY A 33 8.83 -6.80 -5.23
CA GLY A 33 7.81 -7.86 -5.33
C GLY A 33 7.34 -8.45 -4.00
N GLN A 34 7.80 -7.91 -2.87
CA GLN A 34 7.39 -8.34 -1.53
C GLN A 34 6.54 -7.26 -0.85
N LEU A 35 5.54 -7.67 -0.07
CA LEU A 35 4.73 -6.72 0.71
C LEU A 35 5.63 -6.04 1.75
N SER A 36 5.72 -4.71 1.68
CA SER A 36 6.51 -3.88 2.59
C SER A 36 5.63 -3.28 3.68
N SER A 37 4.55 -2.58 3.31
CA SER A 37 3.70 -1.87 4.26
C SER A 37 2.26 -1.65 3.79
N ASP A 38 1.36 -1.45 4.75
CA ASP A 38 -0.01 -1.01 4.52
C ASP A 38 -0.12 0.51 4.72
N TYR A 39 -0.98 1.17 3.95
CA TYR A 39 -1.21 2.60 4.14
C TYR A 39 -2.04 2.87 5.41
N SER A 40 -1.45 3.56 6.38
CA SER A 40 -2.09 3.90 7.65
C SER A 40 -2.11 5.40 7.94
N GLY A 41 -1.78 6.24 6.95
CA GLY A 41 -1.67 7.68 7.14
C GLY A 41 -2.98 8.44 6.92
N GLU A 42 -2.92 9.76 6.99
CA GLU A 42 -4.10 10.62 6.89
C GLU A 42 -4.69 10.61 5.48
N ARG A 43 -6.01 10.74 5.34
CA ARG A 43 -6.69 10.78 4.02
C ARG A 43 -6.47 12.10 3.26
N THR A 44 -5.21 12.47 3.04
CA THR A 44 -4.78 13.67 2.34
C THR A 44 -3.84 13.29 1.20
N GLU A 45 -3.86 14.09 0.13
CA GLU A 45 -2.96 13.89 -1.01
C GLU A 45 -1.49 13.92 -0.59
N LYS A 46 -1.14 14.81 0.34
CA LYS A 46 0.23 14.98 0.83
C LYS A 46 0.75 13.70 1.47
N ASP A 47 -0.02 13.14 2.39
CA ASP A 47 0.38 11.96 3.15
C ASP A 47 0.42 10.71 2.24
N PHE A 48 -0.56 10.57 1.36
CA PHE A 48 -0.58 9.49 0.37
C PHE A 48 0.61 9.59 -0.61
N SER A 49 0.99 10.80 -1.04
CA SER A 49 2.15 11.02 -1.90
C SER A 49 3.46 10.62 -1.21
N ALA A 50 3.58 10.94 0.08
CA ALA A 50 4.74 10.52 0.88
C ALA A 50 4.83 9.00 0.98
N PHE A 51 3.69 8.31 1.16
CA PHE A 51 3.64 6.85 1.15
C PHE A 51 4.10 6.23 -0.17
N LEU A 52 3.70 6.79 -1.33
CA LEU A 52 4.07 6.25 -2.64
C LEU A 52 5.56 6.38 -2.96
N ILE A 53 6.22 7.43 -2.46
CA ILE A 53 7.66 7.65 -2.62
C ILE A 53 8.47 6.68 -1.73
N GLY A 54 7.78 5.93 -0.87
CA GLY A 54 8.37 5.01 0.11
C GLY A 54 8.82 5.75 1.36
N PRO A 55 9.09 5.04 2.47
CA PRO A 55 9.81 5.61 3.59
C PRO A 55 11.21 5.99 3.10
N THR A 56 11.37 7.23 2.63
CA THR A 56 12.69 7.83 2.51
C THR A 56 13.30 7.67 3.88
N ASP A 57 14.44 6.97 3.95
CA ASP A 57 15.09 6.58 5.20
C ASP A 57 14.83 7.60 6.28
N LYS A 58 14.27 7.16 7.41
CA LYS A 58 14.46 7.89 8.65
C LYS A 58 15.98 7.96 8.83
N VAL A 59 16.61 8.99 8.28
CA VAL A 59 17.93 9.43 8.70
C VAL A 59 17.70 9.89 10.12
N GLU A 60 17.87 8.96 11.06
CA GLU A 60 18.05 9.29 12.46
C GLU A 60 19.19 10.32 12.52
N LEU A 61 18.86 11.53 12.95
CA LEU A 61 19.81 12.57 13.33
C LEU A 61 20.37 12.26 14.72
#